data_AF-A0A832MKJ3-F1
#
_entry.id   AF-A0A832MKJ3-F1
#
_cell.length_a   1.000
_cell.length_b   1.000
_cell.length_c   1.000
_cell.angle_alpha   90.00
_cell.angle_beta   90.00
_cell.angle_gamma   90.00
#
_symmetry.space_group_name_H-M   'P 1'
#
loop_
_entity.id
_entity.type
_entity.pdbx_description
1 polymer ?
#
loop_
_entity_poly.entity_id
_entity_poly.type
_entity_poly.pdbx_seq_one_letter_code
_entity_poly.pdbx_strand_id
1 'polypeptide(L)'
;MPARSALRSLPAAPRAARASAARAGLARAALAALACAALAPWAAPARAGVAVALAPADTAVAPGDTLTLRLVVPAAGSPFNGFEVTVEFDTAGLALVPLAPPAAQQGCLVTGACGPACGVTFHRFETAGDSAAATVVLLCDGVSLTGPGELYRLRFAASAVPQTAGVRVRRASFFDGGVFVAPVTAADAVVRIQVPVAVAEAPRTPRAALRAEPNPARGALALAVEPHAAGWQSLEAFDVTGRAVRRIEAGWRPAAPRRVAWDGRDDSGRALPPGVYLVVLRAGGAPAASVRVALVR
;
A
#
# COMPACT_ATOMS: atom_id res chain seq x y z
N MET A 1 80.19 57.72 -31.05
CA MET A 1 80.33 58.98 -30.30
C MET A 1 79.49 60.06 -30.98
N PRO A 2 78.80 60.97 -30.28
CA PRO A 2 77.97 60.82 -29.09
C PRO A 2 76.55 61.45 -29.25
N ALA A 3 75.68 61.09 -28.29
CA ALA A 3 74.78 61.99 -27.53
C ALA A 3 73.54 62.69 -28.15
N ARG A 4 72.45 62.58 -27.35
CA ARG A 4 71.39 63.58 -27.05
C ARG A 4 70.34 63.78 -28.14
N SER A 5 69.08 64.13 -27.89
CA SER A 5 68.24 64.38 -26.72
C SER A 5 66.91 64.85 -27.34
N ALA A 6 65.74 64.48 -26.80
CA ALA A 6 64.66 65.43 -26.52
C ALA A 6 63.35 64.70 -26.21
N LEU A 7 62.83 65.01 -25.02
CA LEU A 7 61.43 64.91 -24.66
C LEU A 7 60.55 65.62 -25.70
N ARG A 8 59.41 65.02 -26.03
CA ARG A 8 58.22 65.77 -26.46
C ARG A 8 57.00 65.33 -25.68
N SER A 9 56.29 66.35 -25.24
CA SER A 9 55.13 66.44 -24.37
C SER A 9 53.87 65.73 -24.89
N LEU A 10 53.10 65.20 -23.93
CA LEU A 10 51.73 64.69 -24.05
C LEU A 10 50.73 65.76 -24.50
N PRO A 11 49.55 65.34 -24.98
CA PRO A 11 48.32 65.84 -24.36
C PRO A 11 47.34 64.73 -23.96
N ALA A 12 46.45 65.11 -23.05
CA ALA A 12 45.57 64.28 -22.24
C ALA A 12 44.37 63.63 -23.00
N ALA A 13 43.81 62.63 -22.32
CA ALA A 13 42.75 61.71 -22.73
C ALA A 13 41.40 62.33 -23.14
N PRO A 14 40.49 61.49 -23.68
CA PRO A 14 39.17 61.42 -23.07
C PRO A 14 38.79 60.00 -22.64
N ARG A 15 38.19 59.94 -21.44
CA ARG A 15 37.46 58.80 -20.89
C ARG A 15 36.16 58.59 -21.67
N ALA A 16 35.98 57.43 -22.30
CA ALA A 16 34.69 56.82 -22.66
C ALA A 16 35.00 55.45 -23.30
N ALA A 17 34.29 54.35 -23.09
CA ALA A 17 33.21 53.99 -22.21
C ALA A 17 33.32 52.47 -22.03
N ARG A 18 33.43 52.00 -20.78
CA ARG A 18 33.28 50.59 -20.41
C ARG A 18 31.80 50.24 -20.48
N ALA A 19 31.28 49.85 -21.64
CA ALA A 19 29.94 49.27 -21.73
C ALA A 19 29.67 48.61 -23.10
N SER A 20 30.18 47.41 -23.36
CA SER A 20 29.53 46.57 -24.39
C SER A 20 29.74 45.05 -24.28
N ALA A 21 30.60 44.54 -23.39
CA ALA A 21 30.87 43.09 -23.37
C ALA A 21 29.89 42.26 -22.51
N ALA A 22 29.11 42.86 -21.61
CA ALA A 22 28.33 42.11 -20.62
C ALA A 22 26.95 41.62 -21.11
N ARG A 23 26.42 42.13 -22.23
CA ARG A 23 25.07 41.75 -22.71
C ARG A 23 25.03 40.54 -23.66
N ALA A 24 26.17 40.13 -24.23
CA ALA A 24 26.22 38.99 -25.15
C ALA A 24 26.35 37.62 -24.45
N GLY A 25 26.85 37.57 -23.20
CA GLY A 25 27.03 36.32 -22.45
C GLY A 25 25.75 35.78 -21.81
N LEU A 26 24.85 36.66 -21.37
CA LEU A 26 23.62 36.27 -20.67
C LEU A 26 22.57 35.67 -21.61
N ALA A 27 22.52 36.10 -22.88
CA ALA A 27 21.58 35.56 -23.86
C ALA A 27 21.92 34.11 -24.28
N ARG A 28 23.21 33.75 -24.34
CA ARG A 28 23.64 32.37 -24.68
C ARG A 28 23.47 31.40 -23.51
N ALA A 29 23.64 31.86 -22.27
CA ALA A 29 23.43 31.03 -21.08
C ALA A 29 21.94 30.73 -20.84
N ALA A 30 21.04 31.68 -21.14
CA ALA A 30 19.59 31.49 -21.00
C ALA A 30 19.02 30.48 -22.01
N LEU A 31 19.54 30.47 -23.25
CA LEU A 31 19.13 29.49 -24.28
C LEU A 31 19.62 28.08 -23.99
N ALA A 32 20.81 27.92 -23.37
CA ALA A 32 21.31 26.60 -22.95
C ALA A 32 20.54 26.02 -21.74
N ALA A 33 20.13 26.86 -20.78
CA ALA A 33 19.32 26.43 -19.65
C ALA A 33 17.88 26.02 -20.05
N LEU A 34 17.29 26.71 -21.03
CA LEU A 34 16.00 26.34 -21.62
C LEU A 34 16.08 25.04 -22.46
N ALA A 35 17.21 24.77 -23.12
CA ALA A 35 17.42 23.53 -23.87
C ALA A 35 17.67 22.31 -22.95
N CYS A 36 18.36 22.48 -21.82
CA CYS A 36 18.58 21.39 -20.85
C CYS A 36 17.34 21.06 -20.01
N ALA A 37 16.42 22.00 -19.78
CA ALA A 37 15.15 21.72 -19.11
C ALA A 37 14.15 20.95 -20.01
N ALA A 38 14.35 20.96 -21.33
CA ALA A 38 13.51 20.27 -22.31
C ALA A 38 13.94 18.80 -22.57
N LEU A 39 15.06 18.35 -21.99
CA LEU A 39 15.58 16.97 -22.08
C LEU A 39 15.62 16.24 -20.74
N ALA A 40 14.93 16.76 -19.72
CA ALA A 40 14.53 15.89 -18.62
C ALA A 40 13.70 14.76 -19.25
N PRO A 41 14.07 13.48 -19.13
CA PRO A 41 13.18 12.42 -19.53
C PRO A 41 11.93 12.64 -18.70
N TRP A 42 10.83 13.04 -19.35
CA TRP A 42 9.53 12.77 -18.80
C TRP A 42 9.53 11.25 -18.62
N ALA A 43 9.79 10.80 -17.39
CA ALA A 43 9.41 9.46 -17.00
C ALA A 43 7.92 9.43 -17.29
N ALA A 44 7.55 8.81 -18.42
CA ALA A 44 6.17 8.50 -18.69
C ALA A 44 5.64 7.85 -17.41
N PRO A 45 4.47 8.27 -16.88
CA PRO A 45 3.90 7.59 -15.75
C PRO A 45 3.90 6.10 -16.11
N ALA A 46 4.50 5.27 -15.25
CA ALA A 46 4.64 3.84 -15.51
C ALA A 46 3.29 3.33 -16.01
N ARG A 47 3.23 2.86 -17.26
CA ARG A 47 2.00 2.42 -17.89
C ARG A 47 1.40 1.39 -16.92
N ALA A 48 0.24 1.68 -16.34
CA ALA A 48 -0.35 0.81 -15.33
C ALA A 48 -0.54 -0.56 -15.99
N GLY A 49 0.23 -1.56 -15.58
CA GLY A 49 0.16 -2.92 -16.13
C GLY A 49 -0.79 -3.80 -15.35
N VAL A 50 -0.71 -5.11 -15.55
CA VAL A 50 -1.31 -6.08 -14.63
C VAL A 50 -0.19 -6.72 -13.80
N ALA A 51 -0.26 -6.56 -12.48
CA ALA A 51 0.62 -7.26 -11.56
C ALA A 51 -0.08 -8.53 -11.07
N VAL A 52 0.60 -9.68 -11.13
CA VAL A 52 0.15 -10.93 -10.52
C VAL A 52 1.16 -11.43 -9.49
N ALA A 53 0.65 -12.13 -8.49
CA ALA A 53 1.49 -12.77 -7.49
C ALA A 53 0.92 -14.12 -7.08
N LEU A 54 1.80 -15.06 -6.76
CA LEU A 54 1.44 -16.23 -5.98
C LEU A 54 1.37 -15.83 -4.50
N ALA A 55 0.25 -16.14 -3.85
CA ALA A 55 -0.06 -15.74 -2.49
C ALA A 55 -0.47 -16.95 -1.62
N PRO A 56 0.08 -17.08 -0.41
CA PRO A 56 1.19 -16.28 0.14
C PRO A 56 2.50 -16.46 -0.65
N ALA A 57 3.33 -15.42 -0.70
CA ALA A 57 4.63 -15.45 -1.38
C ALA A 57 5.65 -16.35 -0.65
N ASP A 58 5.44 -16.56 0.65
CA ASP A 58 6.22 -17.44 1.47
C ASP A 58 5.30 -18.12 2.49
N THR A 59 5.34 -19.45 2.55
CA THR A 59 4.52 -20.22 3.48
C THR A 59 5.25 -21.43 4.02
N ALA A 60 4.89 -21.85 5.22
CA ALA A 60 5.31 -23.13 5.79
C ALA A 60 4.15 -24.12 5.76
N VAL A 61 4.44 -25.39 5.48
CA VAL A 61 3.49 -26.51 5.47
C VAL A 61 4.17 -27.71 6.11
N ALA A 62 3.43 -28.49 6.91
CA ALA A 62 4.02 -29.70 7.50
C ALA A 62 4.33 -30.73 6.39
N PRO A 63 5.36 -31.57 6.56
CA PRO A 63 5.63 -32.65 5.61
C PRO A 63 4.42 -33.57 5.45
N GLY A 64 4.05 -33.88 4.20
CA GLY A 64 2.88 -34.69 3.85
C GLY A 64 1.53 -33.98 3.85
N ASP A 65 1.44 -32.74 4.35
CA ASP A 65 0.19 -31.97 4.36
C ASP A 65 -0.13 -31.36 3.00
N THR A 66 -1.35 -30.83 2.86
CA THR A 66 -1.76 -30.08 1.67
C THR A 66 -1.76 -28.58 1.93
N LEU A 67 -1.48 -27.81 0.88
CA LEU A 67 -1.59 -26.35 0.89
C LEU A 67 -2.26 -25.85 -0.38
N THR A 68 -2.75 -24.61 -0.33
CA THR A 68 -3.27 -23.91 -1.51
C THR A 68 -2.53 -22.60 -1.69
N LEU A 69 -1.94 -22.42 -2.87
CA LEU A 69 -1.45 -21.13 -3.34
C LEU A 69 -2.51 -20.48 -4.23
N ARG A 70 -2.60 -19.17 -4.15
CA ARG A 70 -3.54 -18.36 -4.93
C ARG A 70 -2.78 -17.50 -5.91
N LEU A 71 -3.19 -17.50 -7.17
CA LEU A 71 -2.81 -16.44 -8.10
C LEU A 71 -3.71 -15.23 -7.86
N VAL A 72 -3.12 -14.10 -7.50
CA VAL A 72 -3.86 -12.88 -7.15
C VAL A 72 -3.39 -11.69 -7.98
N VAL A 73 -4.28 -10.72 -8.18
CA VAL A 73 -3.93 -9.35 -8.55
C VAL A 73 -3.87 -8.55 -7.23
N PRO A 74 -2.69 -8.15 -6.74
CA PRO A 74 -2.54 -7.59 -5.39
C PRO A 74 -3.06 -6.15 -5.28
N ALA A 75 -3.11 -5.40 -6.40
CA ALA A 75 -3.58 -4.03 -6.47
C ALA A 75 -4.22 -3.76 -7.84
N ALA A 76 -5.14 -2.81 -7.90
CA ALA A 76 -5.80 -2.44 -9.15
C ALA A 76 -4.79 -1.95 -10.20
N GLY A 77 -4.88 -2.48 -11.43
CA GLY A 77 -4.00 -2.14 -12.55
C GLY A 77 -4.77 -1.84 -13.84
N SER A 78 -4.17 -2.15 -14.99
CA SER A 78 -4.89 -2.10 -16.28
C SER A 78 -6.11 -3.03 -16.29
N PRO A 79 -7.18 -2.64 -17.01
CA PRO A 79 -8.33 -3.52 -17.20
C PRO A 79 -7.94 -4.78 -17.95
N PHE A 80 -8.60 -5.89 -17.62
CA PHE A 80 -8.53 -7.16 -18.33
C PHE A 80 -9.86 -7.91 -18.20
N ASN A 81 -10.27 -8.62 -19.23
CA ASN A 81 -11.42 -9.53 -19.20
C ASN A 81 -11.01 -11.00 -19.35
N GLY A 82 -9.73 -11.29 -19.63
CA GLY A 82 -9.23 -12.64 -19.71
C GLY A 82 -7.75 -12.75 -19.38
N PHE A 83 -7.34 -13.96 -19.01
CA PHE A 83 -5.94 -14.28 -18.77
C PHE A 83 -5.60 -15.73 -19.14
N GLU A 84 -4.34 -15.93 -19.44
CA GLU A 84 -3.69 -17.24 -19.54
C GLU A 84 -2.45 -17.23 -18.64
N VAL A 85 -2.33 -18.23 -17.78
CA VAL A 85 -1.19 -18.37 -16.87
C VAL A 85 -0.64 -19.79 -16.93
N THR A 86 0.68 -19.91 -16.84
CA THR A 86 1.35 -21.19 -16.58
C THR A 86 2.22 -21.04 -15.34
N VAL A 87 2.01 -21.94 -14.40
CA VAL A 87 2.75 -22.01 -13.14
C VAL A 87 3.58 -23.29 -13.13
N GLU A 88 4.88 -23.16 -12.90
CA GLU A 88 5.82 -24.26 -12.68
C GLU A 88 6.04 -24.46 -11.18
N PHE A 89 6.34 -25.69 -10.77
CA PHE A 89 6.62 -26.03 -9.38
C PHE A 89 7.70 -27.12 -9.28
N ASP A 90 8.44 -27.10 -8.17
CA ASP A 90 9.43 -28.13 -7.86
C ASP A 90 8.74 -29.46 -7.49
N THR A 91 8.87 -30.44 -8.36
CA THR A 91 8.25 -31.77 -8.23
C THR A 91 8.89 -32.65 -7.17
N ALA A 92 10.10 -32.32 -6.69
CA ALA A 92 10.72 -33.03 -5.57
C ALA A 92 10.02 -32.70 -4.23
N GLY A 93 9.48 -31.48 -4.12
CA GLY A 93 8.80 -30.98 -2.94
C GLY A 93 7.28 -30.97 -3.03
N LEU A 94 6.70 -30.81 -4.24
CA LEU A 94 5.27 -30.56 -4.41
C LEU A 94 4.66 -31.47 -5.49
N ALA A 95 3.51 -32.04 -5.17
CA ALA A 95 2.64 -32.71 -6.14
C ALA A 95 1.35 -31.91 -6.29
N LEU A 96 0.98 -31.55 -7.51
CA LEU A 96 -0.28 -30.84 -7.77
C LEU A 96 -1.48 -31.76 -7.49
N VAL A 97 -2.46 -31.26 -6.73
CA VAL A 97 -3.71 -31.94 -6.41
C VAL A 97 -4.88 -31.06 -6.84
N PRO A 98 -5.28 -31.11 -8.13
CA PRO A 98 -6.36 -30.28 -8.66
C PRO A 98 -7.64 -30.37 -7.85
N LEU A 99 -8.43 -29.29 -7.85
CA LEU A 99 -9.77 -29.31 -7.28
C LEU A 99 -10.74 -29.99 -8.26
N ALA A 100 -11.74 -30.67 -7.70
CA ALA A 100 -12.82 -31.30 -8.47
C ALA A 100 -14.17 -30.65 -8.08
N PRO A 101 -14.92 -30.06 -9.04
CA PRO A 101 -14.58 -29.91 -10.46
C PRO A 101 -13.46 -28.88 -10.70
N PRO A 102 -12.77 -28.89 -11.86
CA PRO A 102 -11.70 -27.91 -12.16
C PRO A 102 -12.12 -26.45 -12.04
N ALA A 103 -13.42 -26.15 -12.27
CA ALA A 103 -13.98 -24.82 -12.11
C ALA A 103 -13.88 -24.28 -10.66
N ALA A 104 -13.78 -25.15 -9.65
CA ALA A 104 -13.59 -24.75 -8.25
C ALA A 104 -12.24 -24.05 -8.00
N GLN A 105 -11.30 -24.14 -8.95
CA GLN A 105 -10.02 -23.44 -8.91
C GLN A 105 -10.16 -21.96 -9.27
N GLN A 106 -11.27 -21.54 -9.90
CA GLN A 106 -11.48 -20.14 -10.26
C GLN A 106 -11.61 -19.27 -9.00
N GLY A 107 -10.86 -18.16 -9.01
CA GLY A 107 -10.82 -17.21 -7.91
C GLY A 107 -12.02 -16.27 -7.90
N CYS A 108 -12.23 -15.60 -6.76
CA CYS A 108 -13.41 -14.76 -6.53
C CYS A 108 -13.54 -13.58 -7.52
N LEU A 109 -12.43 -13.12 -8.10
CA LEU A 109 -12.41 -11.94 -8.96
C LEU A 109 -13.05 -12.25 -10.32
N VAL A 110 -12.84 -13.46 -10.84
CA VAL A 110 -13.44 -13.93 -12.10
C VAL A 110 -14.81 -14.56 -11.94
N THR A 111 -15.11 -15.12 -10.77
CA THR A 111 -16.45 -15.67 -10.49
C THR A 111 -17.47 -14.60 -10.08
N GLY A 112 -17.04 -13.36 -9.84
CA GLY A 112 -17.91 -12.26 -9.40
C GLY A 112 -18.14 -12.20 -7.89
N ALA A 113 -17.60 -13.14 -7.12
CA ALA A 113 -17.80 -13.19 -5.68
C ALA A 113 -17.11 -12.04 -4.92
N CYS A 114 -16.07 -11.44 -5.50
CA CYS A 114 -15.36 -10.29 -4.90
C CYS A 114 -15.09 -9.14 -5.89
N GLY A 115 -15.81 -9.10 -7.01
CA GLY A 115 -15.60 -8.11 -8.06
C GLY A 115 -16.77 -8.05 -9.05
N PRO A 116 -16.68 -7.19 -10.08
CA PRO A 116 -17.80 -6.92 -10.98
C PRO A 116 -18.02 -8.01 -12.03
N ALA A 117 -17.27 -9.12 -12.00
CA ALA A 117 -17.49 -10.23 -12.92
C ALA A 117 -18.91 -10.81 -12.74
N CYS A 118 -19.49 -11.24 -13.85
CA CYS A 118 -20.82 -11.85 -13.90
C CYS A 118 -20.82 -13.35 -13.53
N GLY A 119 -19.65 -13.96 -13.33
CA GLY A 119 -19.48 -15.40 -13.08
C GLY A 119 -19.58 -16.32 -14.30
N VAL A 120 -19.85 -15.78 -15.49
CA VAL A 120 -19.87 -16.55 -16.75
C VAL A 120 -18.50 -16.52 -17.41
N THR A 121 -17.86 -17.67 -17.50
CA THR A 121 -16.47 -17.80 -17.95
C THR A 121 -16.30 -18.91 -18.99
N PHE A 122 -15.43 -18.67 -19.97
CA PHE A 122 -14.70 -19.75 -20.61
C PHE A 122 -13.56 -20.14 -19.65
N HIS A 123 -13.47 -21.43 -19.32
CA HIS A 123 -12.45 -21.94 -18.40
C HIS A 123 -11.81 -23.20 -18.97
N ARG A 124 -10.48 -23.20 -19.03
CA ARG A 124 -9.66 -24.37 -19.38
C ARG A 124 -8.57 -24.53 -18.34
N PHE A 125 -8.37 -25.76 -17.88
CA PHE A 125 -7.32 -26.13 -16.95
C PHE A 125 -6.57 -27.34 -17.47
N GLU A 126 -5.24 -27.26 -17.46
CA GLU A 126 -4.35 -28.28 -17.97
C GLU A 126 -3.20 -28.52 -17.00
N THR A 127 -2.71 -29.76 -16.97
CA THR A 127 -1.62 -30.17 -16.10
C THR A 127 -0.56 -30.89 -16.91
N ALA A 128 0.69 -30.58 -16.62
CA ALA A 128 1.87 -31.35 -17.00
C ALA A 128 2.55 -31.86 -15.72
N GLY A 129 3.67 -32.58 -15.87
CA GLY A 129 4.38 -33.17 -14.73
C GLY A 129 4.91 -32.13 -13.73
N ASP A 130 5.34 -30.97 -14.21
CA ASP A 130 6.00 -29.91 -13.44
C ASP A 130 5.25 -28.57 -13.47
N SER A 131 4.09 -28.53 -14.12
CA SER A 131 3.39 -27.28 -14.38
C SER A 131 1.89 -27.44 -14.51
N ALA A 132 1.17 -26.35 -14.24
CA ALA A 132 -0.26 -26.23 -14.46
C ALA A 132 -0.55 -24.97 -15.26
N ALA A 133 -1.46 -25.07 -16.22
CA ALA A 133 -1.92 -23.95 -17.02
C ALA A 133 -3.41 -23.70 -16.80
N ALA A 134 -3.80 -22.43 -16.75
CA ALA A 134 -5.19 -22.02 -16.66
C ALA A 134 -5.46 -20.89 -17.65
N THR A 135 -6.58 -21.00 -18.35
CA THR A 135 -7.14 -19.95 -19.20
C THR A 135 -8.53 -19.61 -18.68
N VAL A 136 -8.77 -18.34 -18.38
CA VAL A 136 -10.08 -17.84 -17.97
C VAL A 136 -10.39 -16.60 -18.78
N VAL A 137 -11.58 -16.56 -19.40
CA VAL A 137 -12.09 -15.38 -20.12
C VAL A 137 -13.52 -15.12 -19.67
N LEU A 138 -13.80 -13.89 -19.24
CA LEU A 138 -15.16 -13.43 -18.97
C LEU A 138 -15.92 -13.31 -20.28
N LEU A 139 -17.12 -13.88 -20.33
CA LEU A 139 -17.97 -13.87 -21.53
C LEU A 139 -19.07 -12.80 -21.48
N CYS A 140 -19.01 -11.90 -20.50
CA CYS A 140 -20.00 -10.85 -20.33
C CYS A 140 -19.61 -9.58 -21.04
N ASP A 141 -20.59 -8.96 -21.69
CA ASP A 141 -20.40 -7.78 -22.52
C ASP A 141 -19.94 -6.57 -21.68
N GLY A 142 -18.89 -5.90 -22.15
CA GLY A 142 -18.35 -4.68 -21.53
C GLY A 142 -17.76 -4.83 -20.12
N VAL A 143 -17.58 -6.05 -19.60
CA VAL A 143 -17.04 -6.27 -18.24
C VAL A 143 -15.54 -6.51 -18.29
N SER A 144 -14.80 -5.61 -17.63
CA SER A 144 -13.36 -5.75 -17.37
C SER A 144 -13.07 -5.66 -15.87
N LEU A 145 -12.00 -6.31 -15.45
CA LEU A 145 -11.49 -6.39 -14.09
C LEU A 145 -10.19 -5.61 -14.00
N THR A 146 -9.94 -4.98 -12.86
CA THR A 146 -8.64 -4.32 -12.59
C THR A 146 -7.93 -4.92 -11.38
N GLY A 147 -8.66 -5.67 -10.53
CA GLY A 147 -8.21 -6.07 -9.20
C GLY A 147 -8.48 -5.00 -8.13
N PRO A 148 -8.03 -5.20 -6.87
CA PRO A 148 -7.35 -6.39 -6.37
C PRO A 148 -8.31 -7.59 -6.26
N GLY A 149 -7.75 -8.79 -6.22
CA GLY A 149 -8.56 -9.99 -5.99
C GLY A 149 -7.87 -11.28 -6.41
N GLU A 150 -8.56 -12.40 -6.19
CA GLU A 150 -8.06 -13.73 -6.50
C GLU A 150 -8.49 -14.17 -7.90
N LEU A 151 -7.53 -14.58 -8.73
CA LEU A 151 -7.77 -15.11 -10.07
C LEU A 151 -7.94 -16.63 -10.08
N TYR A 152 -7.10 -17.34 -9.33
CA TYR A 152 -7.02 -18.80 -9.43
C TYR A 152 -6.42 -19.45 -8.16
N ARG A 153 -6.74 -20.72 -7.93
CA ARG A 153 -6.24 -21.55 -6.83
C ARG A 153 -5.50 -22.78 -7.35
N LEU A 154 -4.32 -23.04 -6.80
CA LEU A 154 -3.53 -24.24 -7.05
C LEU A 154 -3.30 -24.95 -5.71
N ARG A 155 -3.81 -26.17 -5.59
CA ARG A 155 -3.63 -27.00 -4.40
C ARG A 155 -2.52 -28.02 -4.63
N PHE A 156 -1.66 -28.19 -3.63
CA PHE A 156 -0.52 -29.08 -3.65
C PHE A 156 -0.53 -30.00 -2.44
N ALA A 157 -0.03 -31.22 -2.60
CA ALA A 157 0.46 -32.06 -1.52
C ALA A 157 1.97 -31.84 -1.36
N ALA A 158 2.42 -31.63 -0.14
CA ALA A 158 3.82 -31.47 0.20
C ALA A 158 4.51 -32.82 0.37
N SER A 159 5.79 -32.88 0.02
CA SER A 159 6.65 -34.03 0.27
C SER A 159 6.67 -34.41 1.76
N ALA A 160 6.81 -35.71 2.03
CA ALA A 160 7.03 -36.20 3.39
C ALA A 160 8.43 -35.86 3.93
N VAL A 161 9.36 -35.46 3.06
CA VAL A 161 10.72 -35.06 3.43
C VAL A 161 10.80 -33.54 3.54
N PRO A 162 11.26 -33.00 4.68
CA PRO A 162 11.45 -31.56 4.84
C PRO A 162 12.42 -30.98 3.81
N GLN A 163 11.99 -29.93 3.14
CA GLN A 163 12.75 -29.22 2.09
C GLN A 163 12.07 -27.88 1.75
N THR A 164 12.68 -27.11 0.86
CA THR A 164 12.06 -25.91 0.30
C THR A 164 11.74 -26.14 -1.17
N ALA A 165 10.53 -25.80 -1.60
CA ALA A 165 10.07 -25.95 -2.96
C ALA A 165 9.66 -24.59 -3.54
N GLY A 166 10.13 -24.31 -4.76
CA GLY A 166 9.76 -23.11 -5.50
C GLY A 166 8.49 -23.32 -6.32
N VAL A 167 7.68 -22.26 -6.44
CA VAL A 167 6.54 -22.19 -7.37
C VAL A 167 6.65 -20.88 -8.14
N ARG A 168 6.75 -20.98 -9.47
CA ARG A 168 7.07 -19.86 -10.36
C ARG A 168 5.98 -19.62 -11.38
N VAL A 169 5.66 -18.35 -11.61
CA VAL A 169 4.82 -17.96 -12.75
C VAL A 169 5.71 -17.91 -14.00
N ARG A 170 5.69 -18.99 -14.80
CA ARG A 170 6.47 -19.09 -16.03
C ARG A 170 5.99 -18.14 -17.10
N ARG A 171 4.66 -18.05 -17.25
CA ARG A 171 4.00 -17.21 -18.26
C ARG A 171 2.71 -16.66 -17.67
N ALA A 172 2.46 -15.38 -17.92
CA ALA A 172 1.19 -14.73 -17.64
C ALA A 172 0.87 -13.76 -18.79
N SER A 173 -0.27 -13.96 -19.44
CA SER A 173 -0.80 -13.09 -20.50
C SER A 173 -2.16 -12.60 -20.07
N PHE A 174 -2.42 -11.31 -20.25
CA PHE A 174 -3.69 -10.68 -19.95
C PHE A 174 -4.27 -10.05 -21.21
N PHE A 175 -5.60 -10.06 -21.28
CA PHE A 175 -6.36 -9.57 -22.43
C PHE A 175 -7.49 -8.68 -21.97
N ASP A 176 -7.78 -7.63 -22.72
CA ASP A 176 -8.96 -6.78 -22.56
C ASP A 176 -9.63 -6.61 -23.92
N GLY A 177 -10.86 -7.09 -24.07
CA GLY A 177 -11.56 -7.09 -25.36
C GLY A 177 -10.81 -7.84 -26.47
N GLY A 178 -9.98 -8.84 -26.11
CA GLY A 178 -9.14 -9.59 -27.05
C GLY A 178 -7.78 -8.97 -27.37
N VAL A 179 -7.45 -7.81 -26.80
CA VAL A 179 -6.15 -7.13 -27.00
C VAL A 179 -5.21 -7.43 -25.83
N PHE A 180 -3.94 -7.70 -26.12
CA PHE A 180 -2.92 -7.91 -25.08
C PHE A 180 -2.75 -6.69 -24.17
N VAL A 181 -2.76 -6.93 -22.87
CA VAL A 181 -2.51 -5.93 -21.83
C VAL A 181 -1.06 -6.05 -21.37
N ALA A 182 -0.30 -4.96 -21.47
CA ALA A 182 1.11 -4.91 -21.10
C ALA A 182 1.45 -3.59 -20.38
N PRO A 183 2.44 -3.58 -19.46
CA PRO A 183 3.26 -4.73 -19.04
C PRO A 183 2.53 -5.69 -18.11
N VAL A 184 3.00 -6.94 -18.05
CA VAL A 184 2.61 -7.92 -17.02
C VAL A 184 3.82 -8.18 -16.13
N THR A 185 3.65 -8.05 -14.82
CA THR A 185 4.67 -8.43 -13.84
C THR A 185 4.16 -9.58 -12.99
N ALA A 186 5.06 -10.48 -12.61
CA ALA A 186 4.73 -11.65 -11.81
C ALA A 186 5.65 -11.78 -10.60
N ALA A 187 5.09 -12.20 -9.47
CA ALA A 187 5.82 -12.56 -8.27
C ALA A 187 5.58 -14.04 -7.93
N ASP A 188 6.68 -14.74 -7.66
CA ASP A 188 6.72 -16.17 -7.37
C ASP A 188 6.43 -16.46 -5.89
N ALA A 189 6.33 -17.75 -5.54
CA ALA A 189 6.17 -18.18 -4.16
C ALA A 189 7.19 -19.26 -3.76
N VAL A 190 7.49 -19.31 -2.47
CA VAL A 190 8.33 -20.34 -1.84
C VAL A 190 7.51 -21.08 -0.79
N VAL A 191 7.59 -22.41 -0.82
CA VAL A 191 6.94 -23.30 0.14
C VAL A 191 8.02 -24.00 0.97
N ARG A 192 8.03 -23.74 2.27
CA ARG A 192 8.89 -24.43 3.23
C ARG A 192 8.16 -25.62 3.83
N ILE A 193 8.61 -26.81 3.47
CA ILE A 193 8.07 -28.08 3.96
C ILE A 193 8.81 -28.41 5.25
N GLN A 194 8.20 -28.06 6.37
CA GLN A 194 8.78 -28.19 7.70
C GLN A 194 7.67 -28.16 8.74
N VAL A 195 7.91 -28.66 9.94
CA VAL A 195 6.97 -28.44 11.06
C VAL A 195 6.87 -26.92 11.27
N PRO A 196 5.69 -26.31 11.10
CA PRO A 196 5.56 -24.87 11.20
C PRO A 196 5.85 -24.44 12.64
N VAL A 197 7.00 -23.81 12.86
CA VAL A 197 7.34 -23.17 14.14
C VAL A 197 6.78 -21.76 14.10
N ALA A 198 5.46 -21.64 14.18
CA ALA A 198 4.79 -20.34 14.13
C ALA A 198 4.83 -19.68 15.51
N VAL A 199 5.62 -18.60 15.67
CA VAL A 199 5.27 -17.54 16.61
C VAL A 199 4.24 -16.69 15.89
N ALA A 200 2.96 -16.85 16.21
CA ALA A 200 1.90 -16.04 15.60
C ALA A 200 2.16 -14.56 15.91
N GLU A 201 2.62 -13.79 14.91
CA GLU A 201 2.56 -12.34 15.00
C GLU A 201 1.08 -11.96 14.87
N ALA A 202 0.48 -11.57 15.99
CA ALA A 202 -0.93 -11.20 16.04
C ALA A 202 -1.21 -10.10 14.99
N PRO A 203 -2.32 -10.20 14.23
CA PRO A 203 -2.66 -9.19 13.23
C PRO A 203 -2.69 -7.83 13.91
N ARG A 204 -1.79 -6.92 13.47
CA ARG A 204 -1.78 -5.52 13.87
C ARG A 204 -3.03 -4.88 13.27
N THR A 205 -4.16 -5.00 13.96
CA THR A 205 -5.36 -4.24 13.65
C THR A 205 -4.99 -2.77 13.69
N PRO A 206 -5.21 -1.99 12.61
CA PRO A 206 -5.04 -0.54 12.66
C PRO A 206 -5.94 0.02 13.77
N ARG A 207 -5.32 0.48 14.86
CA ARG A 207 -6.02 1.05 16.02
C ARG A 207 -6.15 2.55 15.82
N ALA A 208 -7.31 3.10 16.19
CA ALA A 208 -7.41 4.56 16.35
C ALA A 208 -6.39 5.03 17.40
N ALA A 209 -5.79 6.20 17.19
CA ALA A 209 -4.90 6.81 18.18
C ALA A 209 -5.67 7.84 19.01
N LEU A 210 -5.41 7.84 20.32
CA LEU A 210 -5.96 8.81 21.26
C LEU A 210 -4.82 9.29 22.17
N ARG A 211 -4.59 10.61 22.19
CA ARG A 211 -3.57 11.26 23.01
C ARG A 211 -4.20 12.38 23.83
N ALA A 212 -3.63 12.66 25.00
CA ALA A 212 -4.06 13.73 25.89
C ALA A 212 -2.91 14.71 26.12
N GLU A 213 -3.15 16.00 25.92
CA GLU A 213 -2.14 17.05 26.01
C GLU A 213 -2.70 18.32 26.69
N PRO A 214 -2.08 18.84 27.76
CA PRO A 214 -0.98 18.21 28.51
C PRO A 214 -1.47 17.00 29.30
N ASN A 215 -0.57 16.08 29.60
CA ASN A 215 -0.81 14.97 30.52
C ASN A 215 0.47 14.70 31.32
N PRO A 216 0.53 15.01 32.64
CA PRO A 216 -0.59 15.43 33.50
C PRO A 216 -1.17 16.83 33.21
N ALA A 217 -2.46 17.05 33.50
CA ALA A 217 -3.15 18.32 33.34
C ALA A 217 -3.53 18.96 34.68
N ARG A 218 -3.38 20.29 34.79
CA ARG A 218 -3.81 21.10 35.96
C ARG A 218 -5.23 21.67 35.83
N GLY A 219 -5.94 21.28 34.77
CA GLY A 219 -7.21 21.87 34.36
C GLY A 219 -7.61 21.36 32.98
N ALA A 220 -7.94 22.27 32.07
CA ALA A 220 -8.31 21.90 30.70
C ALA A 220 -7.17 21.19 29.95
N LEU A 221 -7.52 20.15 29.19
CA LEU A 221 -6.65 19.42 28.29
C LEU A 221 -7.32 19.22 26.92
N ALA A 222 -6.50 18.92 25.92
CA ALA A 222 -6.94 18.53 24.59
C ALA A 222 -6.75 17.02 24.39
N LEU A 223 -7.77 16.38 23.84
CA LEU A 223 -7.76 14.99 23.40
C LEU A 223 -7.56 14.99 21.88
N ALA A 224 -6.39 14.56 21.42
CA ALA A 224 -6.09 14.38 20.00
C ALA A 224 -6.58 13.00 19.56
N VAL A 225 -7.53 12.98 18.63
CA VAL A 225 -8.22 11.79 18.13
C VAL A 225 -7.81 11.57 16.68
N GLU A 226 -7.25 10.40 16.38
CA GLU A 226 -6.97 9.94 15.01
C GLU A 226 -7.81 8.68 14.75
N PRO A 227 -9.04 8.83 14.21
CA PRO A 227 -9.93 7.71 13.99
C PRO A 227 -9.48 6.88 12.78
N HIS A 228 -9.64 5.55 12.87
CA HIS A 228 -9.34 4.64 11.75
C HIS A 228 -10.41 4.65 10.65
N ALA A 229 -11.68 4.88 11.01
CA ALA A 229 -12.81 4.87 10.07
C ALA A 229 -13.88 5.91 10.45
N ALA A 230 -14.72 6.27 9.47
CA ALA A 230 -15.88 7.13 9.67
C ALA A 230 -17.02 6.33 10.32
N GLY A 231 -17.86 7.00 11.11
CA GLY A 231 -19.00 6.35 11.75
C GLY A 231 -19.42 6.99 13.05
N TRP A 232 -20.30 6.31 13.79
CA TRP A 232 -20.69 6.73 15.13
C TRP A 232 -19.53 6.53 16.10
N GLN A 233 -19.13 7.61 16.76
CA GLN A 233 -18.02 7.64 17.72
C GLN A 233 -18.50 8.21 19.06
N SER A 234 -18.01 7.66 20.18
CA SER A 234 -18.18 8.25 21.52
C SER A 234 -16.83 8.38 22.23
N LEU A 235 -16.69 9.48 22.98
CA LEU A 235 -15.52 9.78 23.80
C LEU A 235 -15.99 10.01 25.24
N GLU A 236 -15.59 9.11 26.12
CA GLU A 236 -16.08 9.03 27.50
C GLU A 236 -14.91 8.90 28.48
N ALA A 237 -14.99 9.60 29.60
CA ALA A 237 -14.03 9.50 30.68
C ALA A 237 -14.58 8.62 31.81
N PHE A 238 -13.72 7.75 32.34
CA PHE A 238 -14.02 6.81 33.42
C PHE A 238 -13.05 7.04 34.58
N ASP A 239 -13.52 6.85 35.81
CA ASP A 239 -12.64 6.73 36.96
C ASP A 239 -11.98 5.34 37.03
N VAL A 240 -11.09 5.13 37.99
CA VAL A 240 -10.34 3.87 38.14
C VAL A 240 -11.22 2.67 38.51
N THR A 241 -12.46 2.89 38.96
CA THR A 241 -13.42 1.81 39.23
C THR A 241 -14.25 1.46 37.99
N GLY A 242 -14.04 2.16 36.87
CA GLY A 242 -14.74 1.94 35.61
C GLY A 242 -16.09 2.67 35.53
N ARG A 243 -16.39 3.57 36.46
CA ARG A 243 -17.62 4.38 36.40
C ARG A 243 -17.41 5.56 35.44
N ALA A 244 -18.34 5.74 34.51
CA ALA A 244 -18.34 6.90 33.61
C ALA A 244 -18.55 8.18 34.42
N VAL A 245 -17.60 9.11 34.32
CA VAL A 245 -17.64 10.40 35.03
C VAL A 245 -18.00 11.56 34.10
N ARG A 246 -17.77 11.41 32.80
CA ARG A 246 -18.10 12.42 31.79
C ARG A 246 -18.30 11.79 30.42
N ARG A 247 -19.35 12.19 29.73
CA ARG A 247 -19.44 12.02 28.26
C ARG A 247 -18.94 13.30 27.59
N ILE A 248 -17.79 13.21 26.94
CA ILE A 248 -17.10 14.37 26.35
C ILE A 248 -17.70 14.69 24.98
N GLU A 249 -17.89 13.65 24.15
CA GLU A 249 -18.44 13.79 22.80
C GLU A 249 -19.18 12.50 22.41
N ALA A 250 -20.26 12.61 21.62
CA ALA A 250 -20.88 11.47 20.94
C ALA A 250 -21.54 11.92 19.63
N GLY A 251 -21.43 11.10 18.58
CA GLY A 251 -22.13 11.30 17.31
C GLY A 251 -21.41 10.74 16.10
N TRP A 252 -22.00 10.90 14.92
CA TRP A 252 -21.38 10.52 13.66
C TRP A 252 -20.21 11.45 13.31
N ARG A 253 -19.05 10.90 12.92
CA ARG A 253 -17.84 11.65 12.58
C ARG A 253 -17.11 11.04 11.37
N PRO A 254 -16.44 11.86 10.54
CA PRO A 254 -15.58 11.38 9.47
C PRO A 254 -14.28 10.74 10.00
N ALA A 255 -13.58 10.01 9.14
CA ALA A 255 -12.25 9.45 9.41
C ALA A 255 -11.15 10.52 9.33
N ALA A 256 -11.27 11.61 10.10
CA ALA A 256 -10.35 12.74 10.07
C ALA A 256 -9.78 13.05 11.47
N PRO A 257 -8.48 13.39 11.60
CA PRO A 257 -7.89 13.81 12.86
C PRO A 257 -8.61 15.04 13.45
N ARG A 258 -8.80 15.06 14.77
CA ARG A 258 -9.42 16.21 15.48
C ARG A 258 -8.90 16.37 16.90
N ARG A 259 -9.09 17.57 17.45
CA ARG A 259 -8.84 17.88 18.87
C ARG A 259 -10.15 18.18 19.59
N VAL A 260 -10.35 17.55 20.75
CA VAL A 260 -11.53 17.73 21.61
C VAL A 260 -11.07 18.26 22.96
N ALA A 261 -11.63 19.38 23.42
CA ALA A 261 -11.29 19.94 24.72
C ALA A 261 -12.06 19.23 25.85
N TRP A 262 -11.38 18.98 26.97
CA TRP A 262 -12.01 18.55 28.21
C TRP A 262 -11.47 19.39 29.37
N ASP A 263 -12.36 19.95 30.16
CA ASP A 263 -12.08 20.88 31.25
C ASP A 263 -11.81 20.19 32.60
N GLY A 264 -11.77 18.86 32.63
CA GLY A 264 -11.60 18.08 33.86
C GLY A 264 -12.82 18.08 34.77
N ARG A 265 -14.02 18.37 34.24
CA ARG A 265 -15.28 18.35 34.99
C ARG A 265 -16.12 17.11 34.67
N ASP A 266 -17.01 16.76 35.60
CA ASP A 266 -18.02 15.70 35.44
C ASP A 266 -19.24 16.21 34.63
N ASP A 267 -20.22 15.34 34.35
CA ASP A 267 -21.44 15.73 33.63
C ASP A 267 -22.30 16.78 34.38
N SER A 268 -22.11 16.95 35.70
CA SER A 268 -22.78 17.97 36.51
C SER A 268 -22.03 19.31 36.57
N GLY A 269 -20.90 19.42 35.86
CA GLY A 269 -20.06 20.61 35.84
C GLY A 269 -19.17 20.79 37.08
N ARG A 270 -19.09 19.78 37.96
CA ARG A 270 -18.19 19.82 39.12
C ARG A 270 -16.78 19.41 38.71
N ALA A 271 -15.78 20.07 39.27
CA ALA A 271 -14.39 19.71 39.05
C ALA A 271 -14.13 18.30 39.60
N LEU A 272 -13.51 17.45 38.79
CA LEU A 272 -13.11 16.13 39.22
C LEU A 272 -11.92 16.23 40.20
N PRO A 273 -11.85 15.37 41.21
CA PRO A 273 -10.71 15.34 42.12
C PRO A 273 -9.42 14.97 41.38
N PRO A 274 -8.24 15.39 41.90
CA PRO A 274 -6.96 14.90 41.40
C PRO A 274 -6.93 13.38 41.38
N GLY A 275 -6.44 12.80 40.29
CA GLY A 275 -6.49 11.35 40.08
C GLY A 275 -6.23 10.95 38.64
N VAL A 276 -6.27 9.63 38.41
CA VAL A 276 -6.13 9.03 37.07
C VAL A 276 -7.51 8.70 36.54
N TYR A 277 -7.76 9.12 35.30
CA TYR A 277 -8.98 8.86 34.55
C TYR A 277 -8.62 8.13 33.26
N LEU A 278 -9.47 7.20 32.84
CA LEU A 278 -9.34 6.54 31.55
C LEU A 278 -10.29 7.21 30.56
N VAL A 279 -9.76 7.81 29.51
CA VAL A 279 -10.58 8.31 28.40
C VAL A 279 -10.61 7.26 27.31
N VAL A 280 -11.81 6.87 26.88
CA VAL A 280 -12.03 5.81 25.89
C VAL A 280 -12.75 6.38 24.68
N LEU A 281 -12.18 6.14 23.51
CA LEU A 281 -12.81 6.34 22.21
C LEU A 281 -13.40 5.01 21.74
N ARG A 282 -14.71 5.00 21.51
CA ARG A 282 -15.42 3.89 20.86
C ARG A 282 -15.83 4.32 19.45
N ALA A 283 -15.56 3.49 18.46
CA ALA A 283 -16.01 3.67 17.09
C ALA A 283 -16.62 2.35 16.59
N GLY A 284 -17.84 2.39 16.04
CA GLY A 284 -18.54 1.18 15.61
C GLY A 284 -17.70 0.35 14.62
N GLY A 285 -17.46 -0.92 14.93
CA GLY A 285 -16.68 -1.84 14.09
C GLY A 285 -15.16 -1.78 14.27
N ALA A 286 -14.62 -0.93 15.16
CA ALA A 286 -13.19 -0.86 15.46
C ALA A 286 -12.90 -1.14 16.95
N PRO A 287 -11.71 -1.68 17.30
CA PRO A 287 -11.28 -1.79 18.69
C PRO A 287 -11.26 -0.42 19.37
N ALA A 288 -11.69 -0.36 20.64
CA ALA A 288 -11.66 0.88 21.41
C ALA A 288 -10.22 1.37 21.60
N ALA A 289 -9.99 2.67 21.44
CA ALA A 289 -8.73 3.33 21.81
C ALA A 289 -8.89 3.97 23.18
N SER A 290 -7.82 4.01 23.97
CA SER A 290 -7.87 4.64 25.29
C SER A 290 -6.58 5.35 25.65
N VAL A 291 -6.68 6.36 26.50
CA VAL A 291 -5.54 7.08 27.09
C VAL A 291 -5.80 7.30 28.57
N ARG A 292 -4.76 7.15 29.39
CA ARG A 292 -4.80 7.51 30.82
C ARG A 292 -4.50 8.99 30.94
N VAL A 293 -5.37 9.74 31.60
CA VAL A 293 -5.22 11.16 31.89
C VAL A 293 -5.00 11.33 33.39
N ALA A 294 -3.91 11.99 33.78
CA ALA A 294 -3.69 12.39 35.16
C ALA A 294 -4.15 13.84 35.35
N LEU A 295 -5.12 14.07 36.23
CA LEU A 295 -5.52 15.40 36.68
C LEU A 295 -4.81 15.71 38.01
N VAL A 296 -4.16 16.88 38.08
CA VAL A 296 -3.43 17.37 39.25
C VAL A 296 -3.88 18.80 39.59
N ARG A 297 -3.61 19.28 40.81
CA ARG A 297 -3.85 20.68 41.19
C ARG A 297 -2.63 21.56 40.91
#